data_AF-A0A9Q3D0W0-F1
#
_entry.id   AF-A0A9Q3D0W0-F1
#
_cell.length_a   1.000
_cell.length_b   1.000
_cell.length_c   1.000
_cell.angle_alpha   90.00
_cell.angle_beta   90.00
_cell.angle_gamma   90.00
#
_symmetry.space_group_name_H-M   'P 1'
#
loop_
_entity.id
_entity.type
_entity.pdbx_description
1 polymer ?
#
loop_
_entity_poly.entity_id
_entity_poly.type
_entity_poly.pdbx_seq_one_letter_code
_entity_poly.pdbx_strand_id
1 'polypeptide(L)'
;MEILHQHQQSQTPKGSPKCDFWDGLVWRHFTGTRNIHDPPCMSIPGSLAFSIYVDWFNSHGKLTQLASIGPIILIRLSLPPSERLKPENGYVEGIIPGPKEPAALQFNYLLMPLIKVLKEPWQGYHFSPTSTGPSGSFIRVAILTAIADVVTMHKLPGFISHSGNHFCNFFTIHKAPIQEIGPQVHYMRSYQNHKSTIAKWLWETPKQKQAIFSEYGV
;
A
#
# COMPACT_ATOMS: atom_id res chain seq x y z
N MET A 1 7.95 6.16 -11.11
CA MET A 1 7.54 7.55 -11.42
C MET A 1 6.86 7.67 -12.77
N GLU A 2 7.05 6.75 -13.71
CA GLU A 2 6.28 6.77 -14.98
C GLU A 2 4.81 6.41 -14.83
N ILE A 3 4.47 5.55 -13.85
CA ILE A 3 3.13 4.95 -13.74
C ILE A 3 2.01 5.99 -13.48
N LEU A 4 2.30 7.09 -12.75
CA LEU A 4 1.33 8.16 -12.50
C LEU A 4 1.47 9.34 -13.48
N HIS A 5 2.64 9.53 -14.10
CA HIS A 5 2.81 10.51 -15.18
C HIS A 5 2.09 10.06 -16.47
N GLN A 6 2.02 8.75 -16.72
CA GLN A 6 1.21 8.14 -17.79
C GLN A 6 -0.30 8.41 -17.63
N HIS A 7 -0.78 8.72 -16.41
CA HIS A 7 -2.19 9.04 -16.15
C HIS A 7 -2.61 10.36 -16.79
N GLN A 8 -1.69 11.33 -16.94
CA GLN A 8 -1.99 12.63 -17.54
C GLN A 8 -1.90 12.64 -19.07
N GLN A 9 -1.29 11.62 -19.70
CA GLN A 9 -0.95 11.66 -21.13
C GLN A 9 -1.64 10.59 -22.01
N SER A 10 -2.40 9.64 -21.45
CA SER A 10 -2.97 8.54 -22.25
C SER A 10 -4.50 8.52 -22.25
N GLN A 11 -5.06 8.79 -23.44
CA GLN A 11 -6.48 8.62 -23.73
C GLN A 11 -6.79 7.13 -23.85
N THR A 12 -7.58 6.59 -22.92
CA THR A 12 -8.25 5.30 -23.13
C THR A 12 -9.32 5.45 -24.21
N PRO A 13 -9.64 4.41 -24.98
CA PRO A 13 -10.75 4.47 -25.94
C PRO A 13 -12.01 4.87 -25.16
N LYS A 14 -12.63 5.99 -25.53
CA LYS A 14 -13.90 6.44 -24.94
C LYS A 14 -14.97 5.36 -25.22
N GLY A 15 -15.46 4.67 -24.20
CA GLY A 15 -16.74 3.96 -24.29
C GLY A 15 -16.87 2.58 -23.63
N SER A 16 -15.80 1.89 -23.25
CA SER A 16 -15.95 0.63 -22.48
C SER A 16 -16.11 0.94 -20.98
N PRO A 17 -17.15 0.45 -20.29
CA PRO A 17 -17.25 0.61 -18.84
C PRO A 17 -16.03 -0.04 -18.19
N LYS A 18 -15.33 0.72 -17.34
CA LYS A 18 -14.29 0.16 -16.46
C LYS A 18 -15.03 -0.61 -15.38
N CYS A 19 -14.96 -1.92 -15.44
CA CYS A 19 -15.69 -2.84 -14.57
C CYS A 19 -14.80 -3.36 -13.44
N ASP A 20 -13.48 -3.18 -13.54
CA ASP A 20 -12.54 -3.74 -12.57
C ASP A 20 -11.29 -2.87 -12.33
N PHE A 21 -10.65 -3.08 -11.18
CA PHE A 21 -9.33 -2.57 -10.80
C PHE A 21 -8.29 -2.73 -11.92
N TRP A 22 -8.31 -3.89 -12.60
CA TRP A 22 -7.38 -4.24 -13.67
C TRP A 22 -7.53 -3.41 -14.95
N ASP A 23 -8.67 -2.73 -15.14
CA ASP A 23 -8.89 -1.80 -16.26
C ASP A 23 -8.11 -0.48 -16.08
N GLY A 24 -7.53 -0.27 -14.90
CA GLY A 24 -6.65 0.85 -14.62
C GLY A 24 -5.32 0.74 -15.36
N LEU A 25 -4.95 1.80 -16.08
CA LEU A 25 -3.68 1.90 -16.82
C LEU A 25 -2.45 1.60 -15.96
N VAL A 26 -2.48 2.07 -14.71
CA VAL A 26 -1.43 1.87 -13.72
C VAL A 26 -1.15 0.38 -13.50
N TRP A 27 -2.21 -0.41 -13.30
CA TRP A 27 -2.10 -1.82 -12.93
C TRP A 27 -1.86 -2.71 -14.14
N ARG A 28 -2.41 -2.33 -15.30
CA ARG A 28 -2.20 -3.04 -16.57
C ARG A 28 -0.72 -3.04 -17.01
N HIS A 29 0.01 -1.95 -16.73
CA HIS A 29 1.42 -1.79 -17.12
C HIS A 29 2.37 -1.91 -15.92
N PHE A 30 1.88 -2.30 -14.75
CA PHE A 30 2.73 -2.46 -13.58
C PHE A 30 3.69 -3.63 -13.77
N THR A 31 4.97 -3.37 -13.99
CA THR A 31 6.01 -4.41 -14.18
C THR A 31 6.48 -5.03 -12.85
N GLY A 32 6.26 -4.30 -11.74
CA GLY A 32 6.81 -4.66 -10.43
C GLY A 32 8.33 -4.55 -10.36
N THR A 33 8.99 -4.00 -11.36
CA THR A 33 10.41 -3.66 -11.32
C THR A 33 10.57 -2.17 -11.60
N ARG A 34 11.81 -1.67 -11.54
CA ARG A 34 12.10 -0.29 -11.99
C ARG A 34 12.46 -0.22 -13.46
N ASN A 35 12.38 -1.33 -14.18
CA ASN A 35 12.62 -1.38 -15.61
C ASN A 35 11.27 -1.37 -16.33
N ILE A 36 11.02 -0.33 -17.14
CA ILE A 36 9.78 -0.17 -17.91
C ILE A 36 9.71 -1.15 -19.08
N HIS A 37 10.83 -1.73 -19.49
CA HIS A 37 10.89 -2.71 -20.57
C HIS A 37 10.56 -4.13 -20.11
N ASP A 38 10.45 -4.36 -18.80
CA ASP A 38 10.04 -5.65 -18.27
C ASP A 38 8.54 -5.89 -18.59
N PRO A 39 8.13 -7.15 -18.81
CA PRO A 39 6.73 -7.45 -19.01
C PRO A 39 5.89 -7.05 -17.78
N PRO A 40 4.60 -6.72 -17.95
CA PRO A 40 3.70 -6.50 -16.83
C PRO A 40 3.76 -7.65 -15.82
N CYS A 41 3.79 -7.33 -14.53
CA CYS A 41 3.91 -8.29 -13.44
C CYS A 41 2.84 -9.39 -13.55
N MET A 42 1.61 -9.01 -13.89
CA MET A 42 0.48 -9.92 -14.02
C MET A 42 0.44 -10.73 -15.31
N SER A 43 1.30 -10.44 -16.30
CA SER A 43 1.42 -11.30 -17.50
C SER A 43 2.38 -12.47 -17.29
N ILE A 44 3.12 -12.50 -16.18
CA ILE A 44 4.01 -13.60 -15.83
C ILE A 44 3.15 -14.73 -15.23
N PRO A 45 3.18 -15.96 -15.78
CA PRO A 45 2.44 -17.09 -15.22
C PRO A 45 2.82 -17.34 -13.75
N GLY A 46 1.81 -17.55 -12.91
CA GLY A 46 2.02 -17.74 -11.46
C GLY A 46 2.11 -16.45 -10.64
N SER A 47 1.98 -15.28 -11.26
CA SER A 47 1.86 -14.02 -10.53
C SER A 47 0.51 -13.88 -9.83
N LEU A 48 0.56 -13.56 -8.54
CA LEU A 48 -0.57 -13.30 -7.67
C LEU A 48 -0.50 -11.85 -7.17
N ALA A 49 -1.60 -11.13 -7.31
CA ALA A 49 -1.74 -9.79 -6.77
C ALA A 49 -2.69 -9.76 -5.57
N PHE A 50 -2.34 -8.93 -4.60
CA PHE A 50 -3.08 -8.73 -3.36
C PHE A 50 -3.27 -7.25 -3.03
N SER A 51 -4.34 -6.95 -2.32
CA SER A 51 -4.49 -5.75 -1.51
C SER A 51 -4.20 -6.09 -0.05
N ILE A 52 -3.54 -5.21 0.68
CA ILE A 52 -3.45 -5.30 2.13
C ILE A 52 -4.59 -4.50 2.76
N TYR A 53 -5.42 -5.16 3.57
CA TYR A 53 -6.45 -4.55 4.38
C TYR A 53 -5.97 -4.42 5.82
N VAL A 54 -6.10 -3.23 6.38
CA VAL A 54 -5.84 -2.97 7.80
C VAL A 54 -6.86 -1.96 8.31
N ASP A 55 -7.52 -2.28 9.42
CA ASP A 55 -8.50 -1.40 10.07
C ASP A 55 -8.52 -1.70 11.58
N TRP A 56 -8.97 -0.76 12.40
CA TRP A 56 -9.06 -0.91 13.84
C TRP A 56 -10.50 -0.80 14.31
N PHE A 57 -10.99 -1.86 14.94
CA PHE A 57 -12.35 -1.89 15.47
C PHE A 57 -12.37 -2.31 16.94
N ASN A 58 -13.41 -1.88 17.63
CA ASN A 58 -13.65 -2.28 19.00
C ASN A 58 -14.28 -3.68 19.05
N SER A 59 -13.55 -4.65 19.59
CA SER A 59 -13.99 -6.05 19.63
C SER A 59 -15.13 -6.32 20.62
N HIS A 60 -15.38 -5.40 21.56
CA HIS A 60 -16.41 -5.55 22.60
C HIS A 60 -17.69 -4.74 22.30
N GLY A 61 -17.81 -4.16 21.10
CA GLY A 61 -18.96 -3.36 20.69
C GLY A 61 -18.95 -1.93 21.23
N LYS A 62 -19.91 -1.10 20.80
CA LYS A 62 -19.91 0.37 21.00
C LYS A 62 -19.98 0.82 22.47
N LEU A 63 -20.44 -0.04 23.38
CA LEU A 63 -20.73 0.32 24.77
C LEU A 63 -19.48 0.32 25.66
N THR A 64 -18.41 -0.36 25.27
CA THR A 64 -17.19 -0.48 26.07
C THR A 64 -15.96 -0.38 25.18
N GLN A 65 -15.20 0.73 25.24
CA GLN A 65 -13.90 0.88 24.56
C GLN A 65 -12.78 0.10 25.27
N LEU A 66 -12.98 -1.20 25.47
CA LEU A 66 -12.04 -2.03 26.24
C LEU A 66 -10.86 -2.51 25.40
N ALA A 67 -11.07 -2.84 24.12
CA ALA A 67 -10.00 -3.28 23.25
C ALA A 67 -10.26 -2.93 21.78
N SER A 68 -9.36 -2.15 21.18
CA SER A 68 -9.23 -1.98 19.74
C SER A 68 -8.30 -3.04 19.16
N ILE A 69 -8.78 -3.81 18.19
CA ILE A 69 -8.01 -4.88 17.54
C ILE A 69 -7.87 -4.52 16.05
N GLY A 70 -6.67 -4.76 15.50
CA GLY A 70 -6.36 -4.46 14.11
C GLY A 70 -5.95 -5.71 13.31
N PRO A 71 -6.83 -6.34 12.52
CA PRO A 71 -6.44 -7.41 11.62
C PRO A 71 -5.64 -6.87 10.43
N ILE A 72 -4.68 -7.68 9.99
CA ILE A 72 -3.97 -7.49 8.72
C ILE A 72 -4.42 -8.63 7.81
N ILE A 73 -5.13 -8.29 6.73
CA ILE A 73 -5.72 -9.27 5.80
C ILE A 73 -5.18 -9.00 4.40
N LEU A 74 -4.70 -10.03 3.71
CA LEU A 74 -4.42 -9.95 2.28
C LEU A 74 -5.66 -10.40 1.50
N ILE A 75 -6.07 -9.59 0.53
CA ILE A 75 -7.23 -9.85 -0.34
C ILE A 75 -6.71 -10.10 -1.74
N ARG A 76 -6.98 -11.28 -2.30
CA ARG A 76 -6.49 -11.67 -3.62
C ARG A 76 -7.22 -10.91 -4.73
N LEU A 77 -6.51 -10.01 -5.40
CA LEU A 77 -7.03 -9.20 -6.52
C LEU A 77 -7.16 -9.96 -7.83
N SER A 78 -6.43 -11.08 -7.98
CA SER A 78 -6.50 -11.94 -9.18
C SER A 78 -7.78 -12.78 -9.27
N LEU A 79 -8.65 -12.74 -8.27
CA LEU A 79 -9.99 -13.36 -8.33
C LEU A 79 -11.00 -12.44 -9.03
N PRO A 80 -12.10 -12.99 -9.58
CA PRO A 80 -13.23 -12.19 -10.05
C PRO A 80 -13.76 -11.25 -8.96
N PRO A 81 -14.24 -10.04 -9.28
CA PRO A 81 -14.70 -9.06 -8.28
C PRO A 81 -15.71 -9.61 -7.26
N SER A 82 -16.63 -10.49 -7.68
CA SER A 82 -17.64 -11.12 -6.82
C SER A 82 -17.06 -12.07 -5.77
N GLU A 83 -15.82 -12.54 -5.96
CA GLU A 83 -15.17 -13.53 -5.11
C GLU A 83 -14.20 -12.91 -4.10
N ARG A 84 -13.65 -11.72 -4.38
CA ARG A 84 -12.51 -11.16 -3.62
C ARG A 84 -12.78 -10.95 -2.13
N LEU A 85 -13.97 -10.46 -1.80
CA LEU A 85 -14.34 -10.08 -0.43
C LEU A 85 -15.12 -11.17 0.31
N LYS A 86 -15.20 -12.38 -0.28
CA LYS A 86 -15.76 -13.52 0.43
C LYS A 86 -14.83 -13.94 1.57
N PRO A 87 -15.34 -14.27 2.76
CA PRO A 87 -14.51 -14.63 3.92
C PRO A 87 -13.46 -15.71 3.64
N GLU A 88 -13.79 -16.70 2.81
CA GLU A 88 -12.90 -17.79 2.41
C GLU A 88 -11.71 -17.36 1.52
N ASN A 89 -11.76 -16.16 0.93
CA ASN A 89 -10.72 -15.63 0.04
C ASN A 89 -9.86 -14.52 0.70
N GLY A 90 -10.11 -14.23 1.98
CA GLY A 90 -9.28 -13.34 2.80
C GLY A 90 -8.20 -14.13 3.55
N TYR A 91 -6.95 -13.71 3.43
CA TYR A 91 -5.81 -14.34 4.09
C TYR A 91 -5.41 -13.51 5.30
N VAL A 92 -5.69 -14.00 6.52
CA VAL A 92 -5.33 -13.29 7.75
C VAL A 92 -3.85 -13.51 8.05
N GLU A 93 -3.04 -12.47 7.86
CA GLU A 93 -1.59 -12.52 8.09
C GLU A 93 -1.20 -12.12 9.52
N GLY A 94 -2.09 -11.43 10.23
CA GLY A 94 -1.84 -11.04 11.60
C GLY A 94 -3.02 -10.37 12.26
N ILE A 95 -2.99 -10.37 13.60
CA ILE A 95 -3.95 -9.65 14.44
C ILE A 95 -3.12 -8.82 15.43
N ILE A 96 -3.24 -7.50 15.36
CA ILE A 96 -2.63 -6.59 16.31
C ILE A 96 -3.56 -6.47 17.52
N PRO A 97 -3.14 -6.92 18.71
CA PRO A 97 -3.97 -6.84 19.90
C PRO A 97 -4.10 -5.40 20.41
N GLY A 98 -5.19 -5.16 21.15
CA GLY A 98 -5.43 -3.90 21.85
C GLY A 98 -4.59 -3.72 23.12
N PRO A 99 -4.92 -2.73 23.96
CA PRO A 99 -6.23 -2.08 24.06
C PRO A 99 -6.45 -0.93 23.08
N LYS A 100 -5.39 -0.36 22.50
CA LYS A 100 -5.45 0.80 21.60
C LYS A 100 -4.75 0.50 20.28
N GLU A 101 -5.14 1.24 19.26
CA GLU A 101 -4.40 1.31 18.02
C GLU A 101 -2.94 1.75 18.28
N PRO A 102 -1.94 1.07 17.69
CA PRO A 102 -0.53 1.40 17.87
C PRO A 102 -0.19 2.79 17.30
N ALA A 103 0.84 3.42 17.87
CA ALA A 103 1.45 4.60 17.27
C ALA A 103 2.07 4.25 15.90
N ALA A 104 2.21 5.23 15.01
CA ALA A 104 2.68 5.00 13.62
C ALA A 104 4.01 4.22 13.56
N LEU A 105 4.99 4.59 14.39
CA LEU A 105 6.27 3.90 14.41
C LEU A 105 6.15 2.45 14.95
N GLN A 106 5.33 2.22 15.97
CA GLN A 106 5.06 0.88 16.50
C GLN A 106 4.38 0.01 15.45
N PHE A 107 3.41 0.57 14.72
CA PHE A 107 2.73 -0.11 13.62
C PHE A 107 3.71 -0.56 12.54
N ASN A 108 4.67 0.29 12.16
CA ASN A 108 5.71 -0.06 11.19
C ASN A 108 6.55 -1.26 11.66
N TYR A 109 6.92 -1.32 12.95
CA TYR A 109 7.63 -2.47 13.51
C TYR A 109 6.78 -3.75 13.46
N LEU A 110 5.47 -3.64 13.72
CA LEU A 110 4.55 -4.78 13.66
C LEU A 110 4.36 -5.32 12.24
N LEU A 111 4.50 -4.48 11.20
CA LEU A 111 4.45 -4.91 9.80
C LEU A 111 5.75 -5.54 9.29
N MET A 112 6.89 -5.32 9.96
CA MET A 112 8.19 -5.81 9.49
C MET A 112 8.24 -7.33 9.25
N PRO A 113 7.67 -8.20 10.09
CA PRO A 113 7.65 -9.65 9.85
C PRO A 113 6.95 -10.00 8.53
N LEU A 114 5.77 -9.43 8.28
CA LEU A 114 5.02 -9.66 7.04
C LEU A 114 5.82 -9.16 5.82
N ILE A 115 6.41 -7.96 5.91
CA ILE A 115 7.26 -7.43 4.83
C ILE A 115 8.46 -8.36 4.56
N LYS A 116 9.08 -8.94 5.59
CA LYS A 116 10.18 -9.89 5.42
C LYS A 116 9.76 -11.14 4.66
N VAL A 117 8.60 -11.72 5.02
CA VAL A 117 8.05 -12.90 4.33
C VAL A 117 7.71 -12.58 2.88
N LEU A 118 7.10 -11.43 2.61
CA LEU A 118 6.66 -11.06 1.26
C LEU A 118 7.81 -10.67 0.31
N LYS A 119 9.00 -10.37 0.82
CA LYS A 119 10.16 -10.01 -0.02
C LYS A 119 10.62 -11.14 -0.92
N GLU A 120 10.56 -12.38 -0.45
CA GLU A 120 10.99 -13.55 -1.22
C GLU A 120 10.05 -13.82 -2.41
N PRO A 121 8.73 -14.05 -2.21
CA PRO A 121 7.82 -14.27 -3.34
C PRO A 121 7.65 -13.02 -4.21
N TRP A 122 7.99 -11.81 -3.75
CA TRP A 122 8.06 -10.63 -4.62
C TRP A 122 9.13 -10.74 -5.71
N GLN A 123 10.29 -11.33 -5.40
CA GLN A 123 11.35 -11.64 -6.37
C GLN A 123 10.99 -12.85 -7.24
N GLY A 124 10.03 -13.66 -6.78
CA GLY A 124 9.64 -14.91 -7.40
C GLY A 124 10.24 -16.11 -6.66
N TYR A 125 9.44 -17.15 -6.53
CA TYR A 125 9.80 -18.37 -5.82
C TYR A 125 9.44 -19.59 -6.68
N HIS A 126 10.39 -20.54 -6.79
CA HIS A 126 10.17 -21.81 -7.48
C HIS A 126 9.87 -22.90 -6.49
N PHE A 127 8.63 -23.39 -6.53
CA PHE A 127 8.23 -24.60 -5.83
C PHE A 127 8.77 -25.83 -6.54
N SER A 128 9.27 -26.78 -5.75
CA SER A 128 9.68 -28.09 -6.24
C SER A 128 8.53 -28.82 -6.94
N PRO A 129 8.84 -29.74 -7.88
CA PRO A 129 7.85 -30.61 -8.48
C PRO A 129 6.90 -31.26 -7.48
N THR A 130 5.61 -31.24 -7.78
CA THR A 130 4.57 -31.96 -7.04
C THR A 130 3.96 -33.04 -7.93
N SER A 131 3.20 -33.97 -7.33
CA SER A 131 2.50 -35.02 -8.11
C SER A 131 1.56 -34.45 -9.18
N THR A 132 1.04 -33.23 -8.98
CA THR A 132 0.14 -32.53 -9.92
C THR A 132 0.89 -31.53 -10.80
N GLY A 133 2.17 -31.28 -10.54
CA GLY A 133 3.00 -30.29 -11.23
C GLY A 133 4.44 -30.79 -11.33
N PRO A 134 4.73 -31.77 -12.21
CA PRO A 134 6.04 -32.42 -12.29
C PRO A 134 7.20 -31.50 -12.73
N SER A 135 6.89 -30.32 -13.27
CA SER A 135 7.88 -29.29 -13.62
C SER A 135 8.12 -28.27 -12.49
N GLY A 136 7.47 -28.45 -11.33
CA GLY A 136 7.42 -27.43 -10.29
C GLY A 136 6.49 -26.27 -10.66
N SER A 137 6.53 -25.19 -9.89
CA SER A 137 5.72 -24.00 -10.17
C SER A 137 6.45 -22.74 -9.76
N PHE A 138 6.41 -21.73 -10.61
CA PHE A 138 6.87 -20.40 -10.26
C PHE A 138 5.71 -19.60 -9.68
N ILE A 139 5.93 -18.93 -8.56
CA ILE A 139 4.96 -17.99 -7.98
C ILE A 139 5.65 -16.67 -7.72
N ARG A 140 4.99 -15.59 -8.12
CA ARG A 140 5.37 -14.23 -7.73
C ARG A 140 4.22 -13.57 -7.00
N VAL A 141 4.47 -12.87 -5.91
CA VAL A 141 3.42 -12.19 -5.13
C VAL A 141 3.66 -10.69 -5.13
N ALA A 142 2.63 -9.91 -5.43
CA ALA A 142 2.66 -8.44 -5.42
C ALA A 142 1.53 -7.88 -4.55
N ILE A 143 1.88 -7.01 -3.59
CA ILE A 143 0.89 -6.14 -2.93
C ILE A 143 0.78 -4.87 -3.77
N LEU A 144 -0.39 -4.66 -4.36
CA LEU A 144 -0.64 -3.54 -5.27
C LEU A 144 -1.33 -2.37 -4.59
N THR A 145 -2.21 -2.63 -3.63
CA THR A 145 -2.98 -1.58 -2.96
C THR A 145 -3.06 -1.81 -1.46
N ALA A 146 -3.39 -0.73 -0.75
CA ALA A 146 -3.86 -0.79 0.63
C ALA A 146 -5.35 -0.41 0.69
N ILE A 147 -6.10 -1.06 1.56
CA ILE A 147 -7.49 -0.75 1.90
C ILE A 147 -7.52 -0.50 3.40
N ALA A 148 -7.83 0.73 3.78
CA ALA A 148 -7.71 1.19 5.14
C ALA A 148 -8.50 2.49 5.30
N ASP A 149 -8.84 2.84 6.53
CA ASP A 149 -9.32 4.17 6.86
C ASP A 149 -8.22 5.23 6.65
N VAL A 150 -8.58 6.51 6.71
CA VAL A 150 -7.63 7.59 6.43
C VAL A 150 -6.48 7.58 7.45
N VAL A 151 -6.75 7.30 8.73
CA VAL A 151 -5.70 7.28 9.77
C VAL A 151 -4.65 6.22 9.44
N THR A 152 -5.08 5.01 9.15
CA THR A 152 -4.22 3.87 8.81
C THR A 152 -3.49 4.08 7.49
N MET A 153 -4.15 4.64 6.49
CA MET A 153 -3.55 4.94 5.19
C MET A 153 -2.37 5.91 5.29
N HIS A 154 -2.33 6.77 6.32
CA HIS A 154 -1.16 7.58 6.63
C HIS A 154 -0.07 6.78 7.35
N LYS A 155 -0.44 5.90 8.30
CA LYS A 155 0.52 5.09 9.07
C LYS A 155 1.27 4.07 8.22
N LEU A 156 0.58 3.35 7.33
CA LEU A 156 1.15 2.31 6.45
C LEU A 156 2.42 2.75 5.71
N PRO A 157 2.43 3.87 4.97
CA PRO A 157 3.62 4.41 4.33
C PRO A 157 4.50 5.27 5.26
N GLY A 158 4.10 5.51 6.51
CA GLY A 158 4.84 6.37 7.44
C GLY A 158 4.65 7.87 7.22
N PHE A 159 3.50 8.32 6.72
CA PHE A 159 3.15 9.73 6.66
C PHE A 159 2.70 10.27 8.02
N ILE A 160 2.81 11.59 8.19
CA ILE A 160 2.20 12.31 9.32
C ILE A 160 0.67 12.09 9.34
N SER A 161 0.04 12.15 10.53
CA SER A 161 -1.41 12.04 10.68
C SER A 161 -2.19 12.94 9.71
N HIS A 162 -3.38 12.50 9.31
CA HIS A 162 -4.36 13.28 8.55
C HIS A 162 -4.68 14.66 9.17
N SER A 163 -4.50 14.81 10.48
CA SER A 163 -4.69 16.07 11.21
C SER A 163 -3.48 17.01 11.17
N GLY A 164 -2.35 16.56 10.60
CA GLY A 164 -1.11 17.32 10.47
C GLY A 164 -1.16 18.36 9.36
N ASN A 165 -0.08 19.13 9.24
CA ASN A 165 0.03 20.19 8.23
C ASN A 165 0.11 19.62 6.80
N HIS A 166 0.60 18.39 6.64
CA HIS A 166 0.68 17.66 5.39
C HIS A 166 -0.32 16.49 5.38
N PHE A 167 -1.58 16.78 5.11
CA PHE A 167 -2.68 15.83 5.22
C PHE A 167 -2.94 14.97 3.97
N CYS A 168 -2.21 15.19 2.87
CA CYS A 168 -2.38 14.44 1.63
C CYS A 168 -1.23 13.44 1.40
N ASN A 169 -1.57 12.18 1.13
CA ASN A 169 -0.62 11.11 0.82
C ASN A 169 -0.10 11.15 -0.62
N PHE A 170 -0.76 11.87 -1.51
CA PHE A 170 -0.42 11.93 -2.94
C PHE A 170 0.33 13.21 -3.31
N PHE A 171 0.03 14.32 -2.64
CA PHE A 171 0.57 15.64 -2.95
C PHE A 171 1.19 16.28 -1.70
N THR A 172 2.16 17.19 -1.90
CA THR A 172 2.85 17.92 -0.83
C THR A 172 2.04 19.11 -0.30
N ILE A 173 0.70 19.03 -0.33
CA ILE A 173 -0.19 20.11 0.10
C ILE A 173 0.07 20.43 1.58
N HIS A 174 0.16 21.73 1.89
CA HIS A 174 0.26 22.23 3.26
C HIS A 174 -1.06 22.87 3.69
N LYS A 175 -1.42 22.76 4.97
CA LYS A 175 -2.69 23.25 5.52
C LYS A 175 -2.83 24.78 5.51
N ALA A 176 -1.73 25.52 5.58
CA ALA A 176 -1.77 26.99 5.58
C ALA A 176 -2.44 27.59 4.31
N PRO A 177 -2.03 27.22 3.08
CA PRO A 177 -2.69 27.67 1.86
C PRO A 177 -3.87 26.78 1.42
N ILE A 178 -4.65 26.18 2.34
CA ILE A 178 -5.69 25.19 1.97
C ILE A 178 -6.79 25.74 1.03
N GLN A 179 -6.95 27.06 0.99
CA GLN A 179 -7.92 27.75 0.13
C GLN A 179 -7.37 28.00 -1.29
N GLU A 180 -6.07 27.83 -1.51
CA GLU A 180 -5.43 28.03 -2.81
C GLU A 180 -5.56 26.75 -3.66
N ILE A 181 -6.56 26.73 -4.54
CA ILE A 181 -6.84 25.60 -5.42
C ILE A 181 -6.14 25.83 -6.77
N GLY A 182 -5.12 25.05 -7.10
CA GLY A 182 -4.50 25.08 -8.42
C GLY A 182 -3.29 24.14 -8.57
N PRO A 183 -2.99 23.67 -9.80
CA PRO A 183 -1.87 22.76 -10.06
C PRO A 183 -0.48 23.36 -9.78
N GLN A 184 -0.41 24.69 -9.63
CA GLN A 184 0.83 25.44 -9.44
C GLN A 184 1.37 25.40 -8.00
N VAL A 185 0.53 24.99 -7.04
CA VAL A 185 0.80 25.13 -5.59
C VAL A 185 1.24 23.80 -4.96
N HIS A 186 1.21 22.70 -5.71
CA HIS A 186 1.33 21.36 -5.14
C HIS A 186 2.15 20.41 -6.03
N TYR A 187 3.11 19.72 -5.43
CA TYR A 187 3.90 18.71 -6.13
C TYR A 187 3.42 17.32 -5.75
N MET A 188 3.45 16.40 -6.72
CA MET A 188 3.17 15.00 -6.45
C MET A 188 4.30 14.41 -5.59
N ARG A 189 3.94 13.66 -4.55
CA ARG A 189 4.92 12.91 -3.75
C ARG A 189 5.52 11.81 -4.61
N SER A 190 6.85 11.72 -4.63
CA SER A 190 7.56 10.65 -5.32
C SER A 190 8.10 9.64 -4.32
N TYR A 191 8.17 8.38 -4.74
CA TYR A 191 8.80 7.32 -3.96
C TYR A 191 10.28 7.66 -3.65
N GLN A 192 10.99 8.26 -4.59
CA GLN A 192 12.39 8.68 -4.42
C GLN A 192 12.54 9.72 -3.31
N ASN A 193 11.72 10.76 -3.32
CA ASN A 193 11.76 11.81 -2.29
C ASN A 193 11.32 11.24 -0.93
N HIS A 194 10.26 10.43 -0.92
CA HIS A 194 9.81 9.77 0.31
C HIS A 194 10.92 8.89 0.91
N LYS A 195 11.58 8.07 0.09
CA LYS A 195 12.68 7.21 0.54
C LYS A 195 13.89 8.02 1.01
N SER A 196 14.24 9.12 0.34
CA SER A 196 15.37 9.96 0.75
C SER A 196 15.07 10.70 2.05
N THR A 197 13.84 11.16 2.26
CA THR A 197 13.40 11.77 3.53
C THR A 197 13.45 10.76 4.68
N ILE A 198 12.93 9.54 4.50
CA ILE A 198 13.04 8.48 5.52
C ILE A 198 14.50 8.13 5.82
N ALA A 199 15.35 8.04 4.78
CA ALA A 199 16.77 7.74 4.97
C ALA A 199 17.48 8.80 5.81
N LYS A 200 17.15 10.09 5.62
CA LYS A 200 17.60 11.17 6.51
C LYS A 200 17.04 10.94 7.91
N TRP A 201 15.72 10.80 8.03
CA TRP A 201 15.01 10.65 9.29
C TRP A 201 15.60 9.55 10.20
N LEU A 202 15.97 8.39 9.66
CA LEU A 202 16.43 7.23 10.45
C LEU A 202 17.61 7.54 11.39
N TRP A 203 18.55 8.38 10.96
CA TRP A 203 19.81 8.65 11.66
C TRP A 203 19.78 9.92 12.52
N GLU A 204 18.64 10.60 12.59
CA GLU A 204 18.51 11.89 13.25
C GLU A 204 18.03 11.79 14.71
N THR A 205 18.29 12.83 15.51
CA THR A 205 17.79 12.92 16.89
C THR A 205 16.26 13.04 16.92
N PRO A 206 15.58 12.71 18.04
CA PRO A 206 14.12 12.86 18.15
C PRO A 206 13.59 14.25 17.76
N LYS A 207 14.32 15.32 18.11
CA LYS A 207 13.95 16.70 17.77
C LYS A 207 14.03 16.95 16.26
N GLN A 208 15.10 16.49 15.62
CA GLN A 208 15.28 16.62 14.17
C GLN A 208 14.29 15.76 13.39
N LYS A 209 13.99 14.55 13.87
CA LYS A 209 12.93 13.68 13.33
C LYS A 209 11.59 14.39 13.28
N GLN A 210 11.22 15.10 14.35
CA GLN A 210 9.99 15.87 14.41
C GLN A 210 10.01 17.07 13.44
N ALA A 211 11.15 17.74 13.28
CA ALA A 211 11.30 18.82 12.31
C ALA A 211 11.11 18.31 10.87
N ILE A 212 11.73 17.17 10.52
CA ILE A 212 11.56 16.51 9.21
C ILE A 212 10.09 16.14 8.96
N PHE A 213 9.42 15.53 9.95
CA PHE A 213 7.98 15.23 9.84
C PHE A 213 7.14 16.50 9.62
N SER A 214 7.48 17.61 10.28
CA SER A 214 6.76 18.88 10.13
C SER A 214 6.98 19.51 8.75
N GLU A 215 8.19 19.39 8.20
CA GLU A 215 8.58 20.03 6.93
C GLU A 215 8.12 19.21 5.71
N TYR A 216 8.18 17.88 5.78
CA TYR A 216 7.93 17.01 4.63
C TYR A 216 6.68 16.13 4.77
N GLY A 217 6.14 15.97 5.98
CA GLY A 217 5.04 15.06 6.28
C GLY A 217 5.39 13.58 6.21
N VAL A 218 6.69 13.23 6.27
CA VAL A 218 7.28 11.88 6.12
C VAL A 218 8.36 11.69 7.17
#